data_AF-A0A2S1YPN0-F1
#
_entry.id   AF-A0A2S1YPN0-F1
#
_cell.length_a   1.000
_cell.length_b   1.000
_cell.length_c   1.000
_cell.angle_alpha   90.00
_cell.angle_beta   90.00
_cell.angle_gamma   90.00
#
_symmetry.space_group_name_H-M   'P 1'
#
loop_
_entity.id
_entity.type
_entity.pdbx_description
1 polymer ?
#
loop_
_entity_poly.entity_id
_entity_poly.type
_entity_poly.pdbx_seq_one_letter_code
_entity_poly.pdbx_strand_id
1 'polypeptide(L)'
;MKNEFMVLVLFLSLTVVHSQQKKSTKNIIKPTVSTSVPKLEKRIETIKIKGNVYDVYLKYEKELMSEQTSQDTLILYDFAFKNTKSSAIGRTAQKYATIKGKIAREGSYKIKYDTLIITVDYYDPYHGGRLIDYYVPDKKGWLREVKDQMKGIDTDTVSDRYIKNEKMTAPYNGKN
;
A
#
# COMPACT_ATOMS: atom_id res chain seq x y z
N MET A 1 -58.01 -22.34 39.62
CA MET A 1 -57.51 -21.57 40.78
C MET A 1 -56.01 -21.81 40.90
N LYS A 2 -55.24 -20.71 40.99
CA LYS A 2 -53.90 -20.58 41.61
C LYS A 2 -52.78 -21.41 40.98
N ASN A 3 -51.90 -20.76 40.22
CA ASN A 3 -50.60 -20.27 40.69
C ASN A 3 -49.67 -21.39 41.16
N GLU A 4 -48.80 -21.84 40.25
CA GLU A 4 -47.46 -22.30 40.63
C GLU A 4 -46.45 -21.49 39.83
N PHE A 5 -46.26 -20.27 40.33
CA PHE A 5 -45.05 -19.48 40.13
C PHE A 5 -43.92 -20.17 40.91
N MET A 6 -42.68 -19.92 40.48
CA MET A 6 -41.46 -19.98 41.31
C MET A 6 -40.65 -21.28 41.27
N VAL A 7 -39.93 -21.52 40.16
CA VAL A 7 -38.50 -21.91 40.19
C VAL A 7 -37.79 -21.33 38.96
N LEU A 8 -37.69 -20.00 38.87
CA LEU A 8 -36.88 -19.31 37.86
C LEU A 8 -35.85 -18.39 38.51
N VAL A 9 -35.17 -18.86 39.57
CA VAL A 9 -34.03 -18.15 40.17
C VAL A 9 -33.14 -19.18 40.85
N LEU A 10 -32.31 -19.94 40.11
CA LEU A 10 -31.08 -20.53 40.65
C LEU A 10 -30.13 -21.16 39.60
N PHE A 11 -29.92 -20.49 38.47
CA PHE A 11 -28.79 -20.82 37.56
C PHE A 11 -28.04 -19.55 37.12
N LEU A 12 -27.89 -18.61 38.04
CA LEU A 12 -27.05 -17.41 37.90
C LEU A 12 -25.90 -17.49 38.90
N SER A 13 -25.02 -18.47 38.75
CA SER A 13 -23.71 -18.42 39.39
C SER A 13 -22.75 -19.40 38.72
N LEU A 14 -21.59 -18.87 38.33
CA LEU A 14 -20.35 -19.57 37.98
C LEU A 14 -20.10 -19.89 36.50
N THR A 15 -20.07 -18.86 35.65
CA THR A 15 -19.07 -18.78 34.56
C THR A 15 -18.57 -17.35 34.39
N VAL A 16 -17.89 -16.80 35.40
CA VAL A 16 -16.98 -15.67 35.18
C VAL A 16 -15.76 -16.22 34.47
N VAL A 17 -15.86 -16.38 33.15
CA VAL A 17 -14.70 -16.58 32.29
C VAL A 17 -13.88 -15.30 32.39
N HIS A 18 -12.84 -15.33 33.21
CA HIS A 18 -11.75 -14.36 33.16
C HIS A 18 -11.14 -14.47 31.75
N SER A 19 -11.68 -13.70 30.81
CA SER A 19 -11.03 -13.41 29.56
C SER A 19 -9.79 -12.59 29.91
N GLN A 20 -8.71 -13.30 30.23
CA GLN A 20 -7.38 -12.74 30.17
C GLN A 20 -7.21 -12.28 28.73
N GLN A 21 -7.45 -10.98 28.50
CA GLN A 21 -6.96 -10.30 27.32
C GLN A 21 -5.45 -10.50 27.33
N LYS A 22 -5.00 -11.56 26.65
CA LYS A 22 -3.66 -11.64 26.11
C LYS A 22 -3.51 -10.32 25.37
N LYS A 23 -2.77 -9.37 25.96
CA LYS A 23 -2.22 -8.25 25.21
C LYS A 23 -1.58 -8.91 24.01
N SER A 24 -2.22 -8.76 22.85
CA SER A 24 -1.59 -9.07 21.59
C SER A 24 -0.44 -8.08 21.54
N THR A 25 0.72 -8.49 22.05
CA THR A 25 1.98 -7.93 21.63
C THR A 25 1.91 -8.10 20.13
N LYS A 26 1.62 -7.01 19.41
CA LYS A 26 1.82 -6.97 17.97
C LYS A 26 3.27 -7.38 17.81
N ASN A 27 3.48 -8.65 17.48
CA ASN A 27 4.76 -9.11 17.00
C ASN A 27 4.99 -8.22 15.81
N ILE A 28 5.90 -7.26 15.98
CA ILE A 28 6.49 -6.54 14.88
C ILE A 28 7.10 -7.65 14.06
N ILE A 29 6.39 -8.05 13.00
CA ILE A 29 6.95 -8.89 11.95
C ILE A 29 8.02 -7.97 11.35
N LYS A 30 9.23 -8.02 11.93
CA LYS A 30 10.42 -7.64 11.19
C LYS A 30 10.38 -8.56 9.98
N PRO A 31 10.32 -8.03 8.75
CA PRO A 31 10.42 -8.90 7.58
C PRO A 31 11.69 -9.71 7.77
N THR A 32 11.54 -11.03 7.93
CA THR A 32 12.64 -11.97 7.88
C THR A 32 13.38 -11.67 6.60
N VAL A 33 14.64 -11.26 6.70
CA VAL A 33 15.54 -11.14 5.56
C VAL A 33 15.71 -12.56 5.04
N SER A 34 14.83 -12.92 4.11
CA SER A 34 14.90 -14.18 3.40
C SER A 34 16.18 -14.11 2.56
N THR A 35 17.13 -14.99 2.88
CA THR A 35 18.39 -15.17 2.15
C THR A 35 18.20 -15.81 0.77
N SER A 36 16.96 -16.15 0.38
CA SER A 36 16.67 -16.47 -1.01
C SER A 36 16.53 -15.15 -1.78
N VAL A 37 17.38 -14.94 -2.79
CA VAL A 37 17.18 -13.88 -3.79
C VAL A 37 15.73 -13.99 -4.26
N PRO A 38 14.83 -13.04 -3.93
CA PRO A 38 13.47 -13.12 -4.41
C PRO A 38 13.54 -13.15 -5.93
N LYS A 39 12.75 -14.03 -6.57
CA LYS A 39 12.58 -13.96 -8.02
C LYS A 39 12.29 -12.50 -8.34
N LEU A 40 13.12 -11.89 -9.20
CA LEU A 40 13.06 -10.46 -9.54
C LEU A 40 11.67 -10.06 -10.02
N GLU A 41 10.89 -11.04 -10.50
CA GLU A 41 9.53 -10.87 -10.92
C GLU A 41 8.65 -12.03 -10.41
N LYS A 42 7.47 -11.71 -9.87
CA LYS A 42 6.47 -12.67 -9.40
C LYS A 42 5.08 -12.26 -9.88
N ARG A 43 4.41 -13.10 -10.67
CA ARG A 43 2.99 -12.90 -11.01
C ARG A 43 2.13 -12.99 -9.75
N ILE A 44 1.26 -12.01 -9.52
CA ILE A 44 0.36 -11.94 -8.37
C ILE A 44 -1.09 -12.20 -8.72
N GLU A 45 -1.54 -11.78 -9.91
CA GLU A 45 -2.90 -12.05 -10.37
C GLU A 45 -3.03 -11.83 -11.88
N THR A 46 -4.22 -12.13 -12.39
CA THR A 46 -4.65 -11.82 -13.75
C THR A 46 -5.91 -10.98 -13.66
N ILE A 47 -5.92 -9.84 -14.34
CA ILE A 47 -7.02 -8.89 -14.33
C ILE A 47 -7.66 -8.74 -15.71
N LYS A 48 -8.92 -8.28 -15.73
CA LYS A 48 -9.66 -8.03 -16.97
C LYS A 48 -10.22 -6.60 -16.99
N ILE A 49 -10.01 -5.90 -18.10
CA ILE A 49 -10.47 -4.52 -18.31
C ILE A 49 -11.04 -4.41 -19.72
N LYS A 50 -12.34 -4.10 -19.85
CA LYS A 50 -13.03 -3.96 -21.14
C LYS A 50 -12.78 -5.16 -22.09
N GLY A 51 -12.83 -6.37 -21.55
CA GLY A 51 -12.60 -7.59 -22.33
C GLY A 51 -11.13 -8.01 -22.48
N ASN A 52 -10.16 -7.10 -22.30
CA ASN A 52 -8.73 -7.40 -22.40
C ASN A 52 -8.21 -8.00 -21.11
N VAL A 53 -7.27 -8.95 -21.21
CA VAL A 53 -6.67 -9.67 -20.07
C VAL A 53 -5.24 -9.21 -19.87
N TYR A 54 -4.89 -8.90 -18.62
CA TYR A 54 -3.57 -8.45 -18.22
C TYR A 54 -3.06 -9.30 -17.05
N ASP A 55 -1.81 -9.73 -17.11
CA ASP A 55 -1.15 -10.37 -15.98
C ASP A 55 -0.45 -9.30 -15.15
N VAL A 56 -0.64 -9.32 -13.83
CA VAL A 56 -0.01 -8.37 -12.91
C VAL A 56 1.15 -9.04 -12.20
N TYR A 57 2.31 -8.39 -12.25
CA TYR A 57 3.54 -8.86 -11.63
C TYR A 57 4.02 -7.89 -10.56
N LEU A 58 4.66 -8.43 -9.53
CA LEU A 58 5.53 -7.70 -8.63
C LEU A 58 6.96 -7.80 -9.14
N LYS A 59 7.59 -6.65 -9.39
CA LYS A 59 8.99 -6.54 -9.74
C LYS A 59 9.79 -5.97 -8.57
N TYR A 60 10.85 -6.66 -8.19
CA TYR A 60 11.80 -6.22 -7.17
C TYR A 60 12.99 -5.61 -7.90
N GLU A 61 13.13 -4.29 -7.83
CA GLU A 61 14.18 -3.59 -8.53
C GLU A 61 15.46 -3.49 -7.70
N LYS A 62 16.59 -3.77 -8.37
CA LYS A 62 17.93 -3.53 -7.82
C LYS A 62 18.47 -2.16 -8.21
N GLU A 63 17.98 -1.59 -9.31
CA GLU A 63 18.24 -0.21 -9.69
C GLU A 63 17.31 0.69 -8.90
N LEU A 64 17.85 1.32 -7.88
CA LEU A 64 17.10 2.11 -6.92
C LEU A 64 17.01 3.58 -7.37
N MET A 65 16.07 4.32 -6.79
CA MET A 65 16.01 5.78 -6.95
C MET A 65 17.27 6.44 -6.38
N SER A 66 17.60 7.66 -6.81
CA SER A 66 18.82 8.39 -6.41
C SER A 66 19.06 8.48 -4.90
N GLU A 67 17.99 8.57 -4.12
CA GLU A 67 18.02 8.75 -2.66
C GLU A 67 18.08 7.42 -1.89
N GLN A 68 17.94 6.29 -2.59
CA GLN A 68 17.89 4.96 -2.00
C GLN A 68 19.28 4.31 -1.96
N THR A 69 19.52 3.55 -0.90
CA THR A 69 20.74 2.76 -0.69
C THR A 69 20.47 1.28 -0.91
N SER A 70 21.50 0.43 -1.00
CA SER A 70 21.31 -1.03 -1.15
C SER A 70 20.50 -1.72 -0.04
N GLN A 71 20.26 -1.03 1.09
CA GLN A 71 19.41 -1.50 2.19
C GLN A 71 17.93 -1.11 2.00
N ASP A 72 17.65 -0.24 1.04
CA ASP A 72 16.30 0.17 0.70
C ASP A 72 15.63 -0.81 -0.26
N THR A 73 14.31 -0.76 -0.27
CA THR A 73 13.47 -1.63 -1.09
C THR A 73 12.76 -0.80 -2.15
N LEU A 74 12.71 -1.29 -3.39
CA LEU A 74 11.82 -0.80 -4.44
C LEU A 74 11.04 -1.97 -5.03
N ILE A 75 9.71 -1.92 -4.89
CA ILE A 75 8.78 -2.91 -5.46
C ILE A 75 7.81 -2.18 -6.38
N LEU A 76 7.65 -2.72 -7.58
CA LEU A 76 6.80 -2.16 -8.63
C LEU A 76 5.72 -3.16 -9.04
N TYR A 77 4.57 -2.64 -9.46
CA TYR A 77 3.60 -3.35 -10.27
C TYR A 77 3.99 -3.23 -11.75
N ASP A 78 3.94 -4.36 -12.45
CA ASP A 78 3.98 -4.41 -13.90
C ASP A 78 2.70 -5.08 -14.43
N PHE A 79 2.10 -4.49 -15.45
CA PHE A 79 0.87 -4.97 -16.06
C PHE A 79 1.20 -5.51 -17.45
N ALA A 80 1.42 -6.80 -17.61
CA ALA A 80 1.74 -7.36 -18.92
C ALA A 80 0.46 -7.61 -19.75
N PHE A 81 0.52 -7.33 -21.05
CA PHE A 81 -0.57 -7.60 -21.99
C PHE A 81 -0.06 -8.50 -23.11
N LYS A 82 -0.81 -9.53 -23.55
CA LYS A 82 -0.40 -10.42 -24.66
C LYS A 82 1.02 -11.02 -24.51
N ASN A 83 1.46 -11.34 -23.29
CA ASN A 83 2.81 -11.83 -22.99
C ASN A 83 3.93 -10.87 -23.44
N THR A 84 3.67 -9.55 -23.52
CA THR A 84 4.70 -8.57 -23.86
C THR A 84 5.72 -8.42 -22.73
N LYS A 85 6.98 -8.14 -23.10
CA LYS A 85 8.03 -7.74 -22.15
C LYS A 85 7.90 -6.29 -21.66
N SER A 86 6.94 -5.54 -22.19
CA SER A 86 6.66 -4.15 -21.84
C SER A 86 5.37 -4.04 -21.05
N SER A 87 5.37 -3.17 -20.05
CA SER A 87 4.18 -2.82 -19.28
C SER A 87 3.10 -2.21 -20.16
N ALA A 88 1.85 -2.62 -19.95
CA ALA A 88 0.67 -2.17 -20.66
C ALA A 88 0.37 -0.69 -20.46
N ILE A 89 0.81 -0.10 -19.34
CA ILE A 89 0.70 1.34 -19.07
C ILE A 89 1.93 2.13 -19.58
N GLY A 90 2.87 1.49 -20.28
CA GLY A 90 4.10 2.09 -20.82
C GLY A 90 5.23 2.28 -19.80
N ARG A 91 4.95 2.15 -18.50
CA ARG A 91 5.91 2.19 -17.39
C ARG A 91 5.50 1.21 -16.30
N THR A 92 6.35 0.96 -15.32
CA THR A 92 5.96 0.27 -14.09
C THR A 92 5.31 1.25 -13.11
N ALA A 93 4.41 0.78 -12.25
CA ALA A 93 3.80 1.59 -11.20
C ALA A 93 4.41 1.25 -9.84
N GLN A 94 4.66 2.23 -8.99
CA GLN A 94 5.25 1.97 -7.68
C GLN A 94 4.25 1.24 -6.77
N LYS A 95 4.66 0.13 -6.15
CA LYS A 95 3.91 -0.53 -5.07
C LYS A 95 4.44 -0.12 -3.71
N TYR A 96 5.75 -0.10 -3.55
CA TYR A 96 6.37 0.13 -2.25
C TYR A 96 7.80 0.61 -2.44
N ALA A 97 8.18 1.67 -1.73
CA ALA A 97 9.57 2.09 -1.68
C ALA A 97 9.96 2.57 -0.28
N THR A 98 11.19 2.28 0.14
CA THR A 98 11.78 2.86 1.35
C THR A 98 12.95 3.78 0.99
N ILE A 99 13.19 4.80 1.81
CA ILE A 99 14.43 5.58 1.80
C ILE A 99 14.94 5.62 3.23
N LYS A 100 16.19 5.22 3.45
CA LYS A 100 16.81 5.13 4.78
C LYS A 100 15.95 4.33 5.77
N GLY A 101 15.33 3.25 5.29
CA GLY A 101 14.48 2.35 6.10
C GLY A 101 13.10 2.90 6.47
N LYS A 102 12.73 4.11 6.02
CA LYS A 102 11.37 4.66 6.17
C LYS A 102 10.58 4.53 4.86
N ILE A 103 9.27 4.37 4.97
CA ILE A 103 8.37 4.28 3.83
C ILE A 103 8.32 5.63 3.11
N ALA A 104 8.74 5.64 1.86
CA ALA A 104 8.72 6.79 0.96
C ALA A 104 7.57 6.71 -0.04
N ARG A 105 7.14 5.50 -0.43
CA ARG A 105 6.06 5.29 -1.39
C ARG A 105 5.21 4.10 -0.98
N GLU A 106 3.88 4.22 -1.08
CA GLU A 106 2.95 3.09 -1.02
C GLU A 106 1.93 3.20 -2.14
N GLY A 107 1.86 2.16 -2.95
CA GLY A 107 1.00 2.09 -4.10
C GLY A 107 0.05 0.91 -4.07
N SER A 108 -1.14 1.16 -4.60
CA SER A 108 -2.18 0.17 -4.82
C SER A 108 -2.82 0.39 -6.16
N TYR A 109 -3.53 -0.63 -6.66
CA TYR A 109 -4.41 -0.47 -7.79
C TYR A 109 -5.73 -1.15 -7.52
N LYS A 110 -6.75 -0.76 -8.29
CA LYS A 110 -8.05 -1.42 -8.34
C LYS A 110 -8.66 -1.25 -9.72
N ILE A 111 -9.65 -2.06 -10.02
CA ILE A 111 -10.43 -1.96 -11.25
C ILE A 111 -11.84 -1.51 -10.89
N LYS A 112 -12.31 -0.47 -11.57
CA LYS A 112 -13.67 0.05 -11.39
C LYS A 112 -14.21 0.53 -12.74
N TYR A 113 -15.37 0.04 -13.14
CA TYR A 113 -16.04 0.40 -14.41
C TYR A 113 -15.08 0.37 -15.62
N ASP A 114 -14.44 -0.77 -15.86
CA ASP A 114 -13.47 -0.94 -16.96
C ASP A 114 -12.31 0.06 -16.97
N THR A 115 -11.97 0.62 -15.81
CA THR A 115 -10.84 1.52 -15.63
C THR A 115 -9.90 0.92 -14.59
N LEU A 116 -8.61 0.85 -14.93
CA LEU A 116 -7.55 0.60 -13.96
C LEU A 116 -7.26 1.92 -13.24
N ILE A 117 -7.37 1.92 -11.93
CA ILE A 117 -7.07 3.07 -11.08
C ILE A 117 -5.85 2.70 -10.27
N ILE A 118 -4.76 3.43 -10.47
CA ILE A 118 -3.52 3.29 -9.71
C ILE A 118 -3.46 4.45 -8.72
N THR A 119 -3.12 4.17 -7.48
CA THR A 119 -2.95 5.19 -6.44
C THR A 119 -1.58 5.01 -5.81
N VAL A 120 -0.78 6.08 -5.79
CA VAL A 120 0.54 6.09 -5.15
C VAL A 120 0.58 7.22 -4.14
N ASP A 121 0.70 6.86 -2.87
CA ASP A 121 1.04 7.78 -1.80
C ASP A 121 2.54 7.94 -1.77
N TYR A 122 2.99 9.19 -1.78
CA TYR A 122 4.39 9.54 -1.69
C TYR A 122 4.63 10.44 -0.48
N TYR A 123 5.75 10.17 0.17
CA TYR A 123 6.21 10.81 1.38
C TYR A 123 7.66 11.21 1.15
N ASP A 124 7.95 12.50 1.25
CA ASP A 124 9.29 13.04 1.20
C ASP A 124 9.47 14.06 2.33
N PRO A 125 10.71 14.52 2.62
CA PRO A 125 10.95 15.45 3.72
C PRO A 125 10.30 16.83 3.53
N TYR A 126 9.74 17.15 2.36
CA TYR A 126 9.20 18.46 2.03
C TYR A 126 7.71 18.42 1.70
N HIS A 127 7.22 17.30 1.18
CA HIS A 127 5.86 17.12 0.69
C HIS A 127 5.33 15.70 0.96
N GLY A 128 4.03 15.64 1.25
CA GLY A 128 3.25 14.41 1.21
C GLY A 128 2.15 14.54 0.18
N GLY A 129 1.94 13.52 -0.64
CA GLY A 129 0.86 13.56 -1.63
C GLY A 129 0.42 12.19 -2.12
N ARG A 130 -0.75 12.18 -2.74
CA ARG A 130 -1.42 11.02 -3.33
C ARG A 130 -1.65 11.30 -4.80
N LEU A 131 -0.99 10.52 -5.66
CA LEU A 131 -1.22 10.48 -7.09
C LEU A 131 -2.29 9.43 -7.39
N ILE A 132 -3.23 9.74 -8.28
CA ILE A 132 -4.29 8.84 -8.71
C ILE A 132 -4.39 8.90 -10.23
N ASP A 133 -3.93 7.85 -10.88
CA ASP A 133 -3.89 7.74 -12.33
C ASP A 133 -4.96 6.74 -12.80
N TYR A 134 -5.67 7.11 -13.86
CA TYR A 134 -6.78 6.34 -14.41
C TYR A 134 -6.42 5.89 -15.82
N TYR A 135 -6.47 4.59 -16.07
CA TYR A 135 -6.12 3.99 -17.35
C TYR A 135 -7.28 3.20 -17.94
N VAL A 136 -7.49 3.33 -19.24
CA VAL A 136 -8.44 2.52 -20.01
C VAL A 136 -7.76 1.88 -21.23
N PRO A 137 -8.22 0.71 -21.70
CA PRO A 137 -7.67 0.10 -22.90
C PRO A 137 -7.96 0.92 -24.16
N ASP A 138 -6.95 1.11 -24.99
CA ASP A 138 -7.10 1.60 -26.35
C ASP A 138 -7.63 0.51 -27.30
N LYS A 139 -7.76 0.84 -28.59
CA LYS A 139 -8.24 -0.11 -29.61
C LYS A 139 -7.37 -1.36 -29.76
N LYS A 140 -6.09 -1.29 -29.38
CA LYS A 140 -5.13 -2.40 -29.47
C LYS A 140 -5.06 -3.20 -28.17
N GLY A 141 -5.67 -2.70 -27.09
CA GLY A 141 -5.67 -3.26 -25.75
C GLY A 141 -4.59 -2.69 -24.83
N TRP A 142 -3.81 -1.70 -25.26
CA TRP A 142 -2.83 -1.02 -24.39
C TRP A 142 -3.54 -0.07 -23.45
N LEU A 143 -3.05 0.06 -22.22
CA LEU A 143 -3.64 0.93 -21.22
C LEU A 143 -3.15 2.36 -21.41
N ARG A 144 -4.07 3.28 -21.69
CA ARG A 144 -3.77 4.71 -21.83
C ARG A 144 -4.33 5.50 -20.67
N GLU A 145 -3.51 6.40 -20.14
CA GLU A 145 -3.93 7.35 -19.13
C GLU A 145 -4.99 8.28 -19.71
N VAL A 146 -6.10 8.43 -18.99
CA VAL A 146 -7.22 9.31 -19.38
C VAL A 146 -7.46 10.41 -18.36
N LYS A 147 -6.89 10.27 -17.17
CA LYS A 147 -7.01 11.23 -16.08
C LYS A 147 -5.92 10.98 -15.06
N ASP A 148 -5.38 12.06 -14.52
CA ASP A 148 -4.50 12.11 -13.37
C ASP A 148 -5.13 13.02 -12.30
N GLN A 149 -4.84 12.73 -11.04
CA GLN A 149 -5.23 13.58 -9.91
C GLN A 149 -4.13 13.56 -8.86
N MET A 150 -3.95 14.70 -8.21
CA MET A 150 -3.03 14.84 -7.09
C MET A 150 -3.77 15.40 -5.87
N LYS A 151 -3.52 14.83 -4.70
CA LYS A 151 -4.05 15.31 -3.42
C LYS A 151 -2.92 15.42 -2.40
N GLY A 152 -2.94 16.46 -1.56
CA GLY A 152 -2.00 16.54 -0.44
C GLY A 152 -2.27 15.44 0.59
N ILE A 153 -1.20 14.97 1.23
CA ILE A 153 -1.26 14.11 2.42
C ILE A 153 -0.63 14.90 3.57
N ASP A 154 -1.36 15.00 4.67
CA ASP A 154 -0.80 15.51 5.92
C ASP A 154 0.10 14.43 6.54
N THR A 155 1.42 14.59 6.38
CA THR A 155 2.40 13.62 6.88
C THR A 155 2.53 13.60 8.41
N ASP A 156 1.98 14.58 9.12
CA ASP A 156 1.99 14.55 10.59
C ASP A 156 1.01 13.50 11.12
N THR A 157 0.03 13.09 10.31
CA THR A 157 -0.98 12.08 10.67
C THR A 157 -0.54 10.63 10.47
N VAL A 158 0.56 10.39 9.74
CA VAL A 158 1.06 9.03 9.48
C VAL A 158 2.02 8.56 10.57
N SER A 159 2.17 7.23 10.69
CA SER A 159 3.07 6.64 11.70
C SER A 159 4.55 6.96 11.44
N ASP A 160 5.41 6.81 12.45
CA ASP A 160 6.85 7.12 12.32
C ASP A 160 7.63 6.19 11.36
N ARG A 161 6.96 5.14 10.86
CA ARG A 161 7.48 4.28 9.79
C ARG A 161 7.56 5.00 8.45
N TYR A 162 6.80 6.07 8.27
CA TYR A 162 6.81 6.88 7.06
C TYR A 162 7.80 8.04 7.17
N ILE A 163 8.26 8.52 6.02
CA ILE A 163 8.92 9.82 5.96
C ILE A 163 7.87 10.88 6.33
N LYS A 164 8.24 11.78 7.24
CA LYS A 164 7.43 12.94 7.59
C LYS A 164 8.09 14.17 7.02
N ASN A 165 7.28 15.16 6.68
CA ASN A 165 7.79 16.46 6.28
C ASN A 165 8.61 17.03 7.45
N GLU A 166 9.83 17.45 7.15
CA GLU A 166 10.64 18.22 8.08
C GLU A 166 10.08 19.65 8.11
N LYS A 167 9.77 20.15 9.31
CA LYS A 167 9.38 21.55 9.47
C LYS A 167 10.60 22.39 9.08
N MET A 168 10.50 23.14 7.99
CA MET A 168 11.50 24.15 7.67
C MET A 168 11.57 25.11 8.84
N THR A 169 12.69 25.14 9.55
CA THR A 169 12.99 26.21 10.49
C THR A 169 13.00 27.50 9.68
N ALA A 170 12.14 28.46 10.07
CA ALA A 170 12.18 29.78 9.46
C ALA A 170 13.62 30.31 9.50
N PRO A 171 14.08 31.02 8.46
CA PRO A 171 15.41 31.60 8.48
C PRO A 171 15.58 32.41 9.76
N TYR A 172 16.72 32.24 10.41
CA TYR A 172 17.05 32.97 11.63
C TYR A 172 17.03 34.47 11.33
N ASN A 173 15.93 35.14 11.70
CA ASN A 173 15.88 36.59 11.74
C ASN A 173 16.73 37.02 12.93
N GLY A 174 18.04 37.13 12.70
CA GLY A 174 18.98 37.69 13.68
C GLY A 174 18.42 39.01 14.17
N LYS A 175 18.05 39.04 15.45
CA LYS A 175 17.76 40.31 16.12
C LYS A 175 19.10 40.99 16.35
N ASN A 176 19.28 42.14 15.69
CA ASN A 176 20.25 43.14 16.10
C ASN A 176 19.96 43.60 17.53
#